data_AF-A0A258EGF4-F1
#
_entry.id   AF-A0A258EGF4-F1
#
_cell.length_a   1.000
_cell.length_b   1.000
_cell.length_c   1.000
_cell.angle_alpha   90.00
_cell.angle_beta   90.00
_cell.angle_gamma   90.00
#
_symmetry.space_group_name_H-M   'P 1'
#
loop_
_entity.id
_entity.type
_entity.pdbx_description
1 polymer ?
#
loop_
_entity_poly.entity_id
_entity_poly.type
_entity_poly.pdbx_seq_one_letter_code
_entity_poly.pdbx_strand_id
1 'polypeptide(L)'
;MELALQFAEKLVAENSKALESTTFYIFPNMSPDAYEQYHAALKYERRGNAVAVDHDRDGTPNDNGYSDLNGDGLITWMRVEDPMGDWMISKEDERVLVKADRSKGEAGKYRVFKESKDDDKDGKFAEDLKEGIAFNRNLTYKFPVFEPLAGDIAASQLETRAMLDYLFEQWNIFAFVTFSPANNLSSPLKYNAGDARKRVVTSILEKDQAINAMVSEMYTKTVNQKAFQQNNQGTDGDFFQWAYFHFARLSFSTPGYWTPEFKGKTNAEANYLAWADSLGWNSFVPWTEVKHPDFPNQKVEVGGIKPFVMVNPPFEKVAEIAQQHTDFILKLAAMQPKLEFHNLKTESLGNGLTRITVDLYNNSPLPTHSEMGARSRWLRKVRIEIDAATDKLISGDKIKLVDTMGAYEKATFSWIIRGTGTVTIKAGASHTGFATQTVKL
;
A
#
# COMPACT_ATOMS: atom_id res chain seq x y z
N MET A 1 -10.99 -3.51 5.01
CA MET A 1 -11.39 -4.90 5.26
C MET A 1 -12.27 -5.45 4.13
N GLU A 2 -13.47 -4.89 3.94
CA GLU A 2 -14.47 -5.41 2.97
C GLU A 2 -13.93 -5.69 1.56
N LEU A 3 -13.14 -4.78 0.98
CA LEU A 3 -12.60 -4.96 -0.38
C LEU A 3 -11.74 -6.23 -0.51
N ALA A 4 -10.94 -6.55 0.52
CA ALA A 4 -10.09 -7.74 0.51
C ALA A 4 -10.89 -9.02 0.78
N LEU A 5 -11.90 -8.95 1.67
CA LEU A 5 -12.79 -10.07 1.95
C LEU A 5 -13.62 -10.44 0.72
N GLN A 6 -14.29 -9.46 0.10
CA GLN A 6 -15.09 -9.70 -1.10
C GLN A 6 -14.24 -10.12 -2.30
N PHE A 7 -12.99 -9.65 -2.39
CA PHE A 7 -12.05 -10.20 -3.37
C PHE A 7 -11.82 -11.71 -3.14
N ALA A 8 -11.57 -12.15 -1.90
CA ALA A 8 -11.38 -13.56 -1.59
C ALA A 8 -12.63 -14.41 -1.91
N GLU A 9 -13.81 -13.91 -1.55
CA GLU A 9 -15.09 -14.57 -1.85
C GLU A 9 -15.30 -14.73 -3.36
N LYS A 10 -15.13 -13.65 -4.12
CA LYS A 10 -15.27 -13.65 -5.59
C LYS A 10 -14.20 -14.48 -6.29
N LEU A 11 -12.99 -14.51 -5.75
CA LEU A 11 -11.90 -15.33 -6.27
C LEU A 11 -12.29 -16.81 -6.23
N VAL A 12 -12.83 -17.30 -5.11
CA VAL A 12 -13.21 -18.71 -4.94
C VAL A 12 -14.52 -19.03 -5.67
N ALA A 13 -15.54 -18.16 -5.56
CA ALA A 13 -16.86 -18.42 -6.11
C ALA A 13 -16.95 -18.25 -7.63
N GLU A 14 -16.26 -17.26 -8.19
CA GLU A 14 -16.44 -16.81 -9.57
C GLU A 14 -15.17 -17.00 -10.44
N ASN A 15 -13.97 -16.96 -9.83
CA ASN A 15 -12.69 -16.86 -10.56
C ASN A 15 -11.66 -17.94 -10.18
N SER A 16 -12.12 -19.12 -9.76
CA SER A 16 -11.25 -20.20 -9.25
C SER A 16 -10.18 -20.68 -10.24
N LYS A 17 -10.39 -20.52 -11.55
CA LYS A 17 -9.37 -20.81 -12.59
C LYS A 17 -8.08 -20.02 -12.40
N ALA A 18 -8.14 -18.80 -11.83
CA ALA A 18 -6.93 -18.02 -11.54
C ALA A 18 -6.00 -18.76 -10.55
N LEU A 19 -6.56 -19.61 -9.68
CA LEU A 19 -5.82 -20.39 -8.68
C LEU A 19 -5.02 -21.56 -9.29
N GLU A 20 -5.29 -21.95 -10.54
CA GLU A 20 -4.51 -22.98 -11.23
C GLU A 20 -3.06 -22.53 -11.50
N SER A 21 -2.83 -21.21 -11.56
CA SER A 21 -1.53 -20.63 -11.91
C SER A 21 -1.03 -19.55 -10.95
N THR A 22 -1.87 -19.03 -10.06
CA THR A 22 -1.53 -17.93 -9.16
C THR A 22 -1.98 -18.23 -7.73
N THR A 23 -1.08 -18.04 -6.76
CA THR A 23 -1.43 -18.07 -5.34
C THR A 23 -1.70 -16.66 -4.84
N PHE A 24 -2.83 -16.46 -4.17
CA PHE A 24 -3.19 -15.17 -3.55
C PHE A 24 -3.09 -15.27 -2.04
N TYR A 25 -2.20 -14.46 -1.45
CA TYR A 25 -2.11 -14.28 0.00
C TYR A 25 -2.94 -13.05 0.37
N ILE A 26 -4.06 -13.26 1.06
CA ILE A 26 -5.04 -12.20 1.34
C ILE A 26 -5.07 -11.94 2.83
N PHE A 27 -4.80 -10.69 3.22
CA PHE A 27 -4.84 -10.22 4.61
C PHE A 27 -5.94 -9.17 4.74
N PRO A 28 -7.17 -9.55 5.17
CA PRO A 28 -8.29 -8.62 5.19
C PRO A 28 -8.14 -7.48 6.19
N ASN A 29 -7.39 -7.71 7.28
CA ASN A 29 -7.25 -6.76 8.37
C ASN A 29 -5.84 -6.83 8.97
N MET A 30 -5.11 -5.72 8.89
CA MET A 30 -3.76 -5.55 9.47
C MET A 30 -3.76 -4.73 10.76
N SER A 31 -4.93 -4.24 11.19
CA SER A 31 -5.11 -3.38 12.37
C SER A 31 -6.40 -3.78 13.10
N PRO A 32 -6.46 -5.00 13.69
CA PRO A 32 -7.68 -5.52 14.30
C PRO A 32 -8.26 -4.62 15.39
N ASP A 33 -7.43 -4.00 16.23
CA ASP A 33 -7.89 -3.10 17.30
C ASP A 33 -8.50 -1.80 16.74
N ALA A 34 -7.92 -1.24 15.68
CA ALA A 34 -8.48 -0.08 14.99
C ALA A 34 -9.80 -0.43 14.29
N TYR A 35 -9.90 -1.65 13.75
CA TYR A 35 -11.13 -2.16 13.16
C TYR A 35 -12.23 -2.39 14.22
N GLU A 36 -11.88 -2.91 15.40
CA GLU A 36 -12.81 -3.01 16.52
C GLU A 36 -13.35 -1.63 16.93
N GLN A 37 -12.49 -0.61 16.99
CA GLN A 37 -12.89 0.77 17.32
C GLN A 37 -13.93 1.33 16.34
N TYR A 38 -13.87 0.96 15.06
CA TYR A 38 -14.90 1.35 14.09
C TYR A 38 -16.31 0.90 14.53
N HIS A 39 -16.41 -0.24 15.22
CA HIS A 39 -17.65 -0.81 15.72
C HIS A 39 -18.03 -0.38 17.15
N ALA A 40 -17.12 0.25 17.89
CA ALA A 40 -17.37 0.74 19.24
C ALA A 40 -18.48 1.83 19.27
N ALA A 41 -19.08 2.06 20.44
CA ALA A 41 -20.15 3.05 20.60
C ALA A 41 -19.66 4.48 20.30
N LEU A 42 -18.53 4.87 20.90
CA LEU A 42 -17.86 6.14 20.61
C LEU A 42 -17.11 6.04 19.27
N LYS A 43 -17.40 6.93 18.32
CA LYS A 43 -16.76 6.92 16.99
C LYS A 43 -15.59 7.89 16.92
N TYR A 44 -14.43 7.40 16.48
CA TYR A 44 -13.25 8.19 16.10
C TYR A 44 -12.29 7.34 15.26
N GLU A 45 -11.46 7.97 14.43
CA GLU A 45 -10.54 7.26 13.52
C GLU A 45 -9.26 6.75 14.19
N ARG A 46 -9.37 5.69 15.01
CA ARG A 46 -8.20 4.97 15.53
C ARG A 46 -7.34 4.38 14.41
N ARG A 47 -6.03 4.41 14.60
CA ARG A 47 -4.99 3.89 13.70
C ARG A 47 -4.05 2.90 14.38
N GLY A 48 -3.78 3.09 15.67
CA GLY A 48 -2.87 2.29 16.48
C GLY A 48 -3.50 1.02 17.06
N ASN A 49 -2.65 0.06 17.40
CA ASN A 49 -3.03 -1.13 18.17
C ASN A 49 -3.29 -0.80 19.66
N ALA A 50 -3.45 -1.79 20.53
CA ALA A 50 -3.78 -1.61 21.95
C ALA A 50 -2.58 -1.51 22.90
N VAL A 51 -1.34 -1.45 22.40
CA VAL A 51 -0.18 -1.30 23.29
C VAL A 51 -0.19 0.09 23.93
N ALA A 52 0.03 0.16 25.24
CA ALA A 52 0.16 1.43 25.95
C ALA A 52 1.49 2.10 25.56
N VAL A 53 1.39 3.29 24.99
CA VAL A 53 2.53 4.13 24.58
C VAL A 53 2.29 5.51 25.12
N ASP A 54 3.38 6.16 25.52
CA ASP A 54 3.45 7.56 25.87
C ASP A 54 3.90 8.30 24.60
N HIS A 55 2.94 8.84 23.84
CA HIS A 55 3.20 9.39 22.49
C HIS A 55 3.93 10.72 22.50
N ASP A 56 3.73 11.54 23.53
CA ASP A 56 4.31 12.89 23.68
C ASP A 56 5.49 12.93 24.67
N ARG A 57 5.73 11.85 25.41
CA ARG A 57 6.89 11.58 26.27
C ARG A 57 6.90 12.40 27.55
N ASP A 58 5.73 12.63 28.11
CA ASP A 58 5.55 13.33 29.37
C ASP A 58 5.73 12.42 30.60
N GLY A 59 5.80 11.10 30.39
CA GLY A 59 5.96 10.07 31.41
C GLY A 59 4.69 9.31 31.79
N THR A 60 3.53 9.63 31.22
CA THR A 60 2.24 8.99 31.56
C THR A 60 1.47 8.53 30.31
N PRO A 61 1.48 7.22 29.99
CA PRO A 61 0.79 6.73 28.80
C PRO A 61 -0.74 6.72 28.94
N ASN A 62 -1.41 7.09 27.85
CA ASN A 62 -2.86 7.16 27.63
C ASN A 62 -3.65 8.13 28.53
N ASP A 63 -3.02 9.20 29.03
CA ASP A 63 -3.66 10.08 30.03
C ASP A 63 -4.46 11.24 29.41
N ASN A 64 -4.18 11.64 28.16
CA ASN A 64 -4.80 12.80 27.51
C ASN A 64 -5.42 12.43 26.14
N GLY A 65 -6.56 11.73 26.21
CA GLY A 65 -7.29 11.22 25.05
C GLY A 65 -8.46 12.09 24.58
N TYR A 66 -9.25 11.57 23.63
CA TYR A 66 -10.49 12.23 23.21
C TYR A 66 -11.53 12.27 24.34
N SER A 67 -12.29 13.36 24.38
CA SER A 67 -13.45 13.53 25.26
C SER A 67 -14.66 13.89 24.41
N ASP A 68 -15.72 13.09 24.50
CA ASP A 68 -17.03 13.42 23.94
C ASP A 68 -17.68 14.51 24.82
N LEU A 69 -17.53 15.76 24.42
CA LEU A 69 -17.93 16.94 25.17
C LEU A 69 -19.42 17.25 25.01
N ASN A 70 -20.02 16.86 23.88
CA ASN A 70 -21.44 17.09 23.62
C ASN A 70 -22.32 15.85 23.90
N GLY A 71 -21.71 14.68 24.15
CA GLY A 71 -22.37 13.43 24.51
C GLY A 71 -23.10 12.75 23.35
N ASP A 72 -22.72 13.05 22.10
CA ASP A 72 -23.38 12.50 20.90
C ASP A 72 -22.80 11.17 20.41
N GLY A 73 -21.75 10.67 21.08
CA GLY A 73 -21.06 9.44 20.73
C GLY A 73 -20.11 9.55 19.54
N LEU A 74 -19.77 10.75 19.08
CA LEU A 74 -18.87 11.02 17.96
C LEU A 74 -17.78 12.00 18.41
N ILE A 75 -16.51 11.64 18.23
CA ILE A 75 -15.43 12.62 18.39
C ILE A 75 -15.30 13.42 17.11
N THR A 76 -15.65 14.69 17.18
CA THR A 76 -15.53 15.61 16.05
C THR A 76 -14.39 16.61 16.28
N TRP A 77 -14.60 17.88 15.93
CA TRP A 77 -13.68 18.95 16.22
C TRP A 77 -14.30 19.85 17.29
N MET A 78 -13.46 20.52 18.06
CA MET A 78 -13.85 21.68 18.83
C MET A 78 -13.16 22.94 18.29
N ARG A 79 -13.88 24.06 18.31
CA ARG A 79 -13.35 25.37 17.97
C ARG A 79 -13.56 26.33 19.14
N VAL A 80 -12.52 27.08 19.47
CA VAL A 80 -12.53 28.10 20.51
C VAL A 80 -12.47 29.45 19.81
N GLU A 81 -13.44 30.33 20.07
CA GLU A 81 -13.43 31.69 19.52
C GLU A 81 -12.28 32.49 20.14
N ASP A 82 -11.37 32.94 19.28
CA ASP A 82 -10.16 33.65 19.67
C ASP A 82 -9.72 34.60 18.54
N PRO A 83 -9.70 35.93 18.77
CA PRO A 83 -9.21 36.91 17.80
C PRO A 83 -7.76 36.69 17.33
N MET A 84 -6.97 35.92 18.08
CA MET A 84 -5.59 35.55 17.76
C MET A 84 -5.48 34.17 17.12
N GLY A 85 -6.61 33.46 16.95
CA GLY A 85 -6.65 32.14 16.34
C GLY A 85 -6.22 32.15 14.87
N ASP A 86 -5.76 31.00 14.38
CA ASP A 86 -5.25 30.85 13.01
C ASP A 86 -6.31 30.37 12.01
N TRP A 87 -7.49 29.97 12.47
CA TRP A 87 -8.54 29.39 11.65
C TRP A 87 -9.69 30.36 11.42
N MET A 88 -10.26 30.33 10.22
CA MET A 88 -11.45 31.10 9.84
C MET A 88 -12.46 30.19 9.15
N ILE A 89 -13.70 30.65 9.06
CA ILE A 89 -14.75 29.96 8.31
C ILE A 89 -14.40 29.98 6.81
N SER A 90 -14.52 28.83 6.16
CA SER A 90 -14.30 28.69 4.73
C SER A 90 -15.33 29.47 3.93
N LYS A 91 -14.88 30.15 2.87
CA LYS A 91 -15.77 30.81 1.90
C LYS A 91 -16.50 29.78 1.01
N GLU A 92 -16.02 28.54 0.97
CA GLU A 92 -16.67 27.48 0.19
C GLU A 92 -17.83 26.83 0.95
N ASP A 93 -17.77 26.75 2.27
CA ASP A 93 -18.83 26.16 3.10
C ASP A 93 -18.71 26.67 4.55
N GLU A 94 -19.78 27.24 5.10
CA GLU A 94 -19.76 27.87 6.43
C GLU A 94 -19.55 26.86 7.58
N ARG A 95 -19.73 25.56 7.31
CA ARG A 95 -19.47 24.47 8.25
C ARG A 95 -17.98 24.17 8.41
N VAL A 96 -17.17 24.51 7.41
CA VAL A 96 -15.75 24.13 7.30
C VAL A 96 -14.85 25.25 7.81
N LEU A 97 -13.75 24.88 8.46
CA LEU A 97 -12.70 25.81 8.89
C LEU A 97 -11.46 25.65 8.01
N VAL A 98 -10.81 26.77 7.71
CA VAL A 98 -9.54 26.81 6.96
C VAL A 98 -8.54 27.73 7.67
N LYS A 99 -7.24 27.44 7.54
CA LYS A 99 -6.21 28.34 8.04
C LYS A 99 -6.27 29.66 7.28
N ALA A 100 -6.28 30.77 8.02
CA ALA A 100 -6.25 32.11 7.45
C ALA A 100 -4.90 32.38 6.78
N ASP A 101 -4.93 32.86 5.54
CA ASP A 101 -3.72 33.27 4.83
C ASP A 101 -3.35 34.71 5.18
N ARG A 102 -2.50 34.88 6.19
CA ARG A 102 -2.01 36.20 6.63
C ARG A 102 -1.30 36.97 5.51
N SER A 103 -0.70 36.27 4.54
CA SER A 103 -0.05 36.92 3.39
C SER A 103 -1.05 37.58 2.44
N LYS A 104 -2.32 37.16 2.48
CA LYS A 104 -3.44 37.75 1.75
C LYS A 104 -4.28 38.69 2.62
N GLY A 105 -3.82 39.03 3.81
CA GLY A 105 -4.55 39.89 4.75
C GLY A 105 -5.75 39.22 5.42
N GLU A 106 -5.83 37.89 5.40
CA GLU A 106 -6.86 37.16 6.14
C GLU A 106 -6.47 37.06 7.62
N ALA A 107 -7.46 37.19 8.51
CA ALA A 107 -7.31 37.03 9.94
C ALA A 107 -8.15 35.84 10.41
N GLY A 108 -7.57 34.98 11.23
CA GLY A 108 -8.31 33.92 11.89
C GLY A 108 -9.17 34.45 13.03
N LYS A 109 -10.05 33.58 13.51
CA LYS A 109 -11.02 33.82 14.59
C LYS A 109 -11.18 32.62 15.52
N TYR A 110 -10.54 31.50 15.20
CA TYR A 110 -10.70 30.26 15.95
C TYR A 110 -9.35 29.58 16.18
N ARG A 111 -9.21 29.01 17.37
CA ARG A 111 -8.29 27.89 17.63
C ARG A 111 -9.08 26.59 17.45
N VAL A 112 -8.50 25.59 16.79
CA VAL A 112 -9.21 24.35 16.42
C VAL A 112 -8.43 23.16 16.96
N PHE A 113 -9.13 22.27 17.64
CA PHE A 113 -8.58 21.08 18.29
C PHE A 113 -9.51 19.89 18.06
N LYS A 114 -8.99 18.68 18.19
CA LYS A 114 -9.87 17.51 18.32
C LYS A 114 -10.66 17.63 19.62
N GLU A 115 -11.88 17.12 19.61
CA GLU A 115 -12.76 17.14 20.77
C GLU A 115 -12.14 16.38 21.95
N SER A 116 -11.69 17.13 22.96
CA SER A 116 -10.85 16.64 24.06
C SER A 116 -10.78 17.68 25.19
N LYS A 117 -10.16 17.31 26.30
CA LYS A 117 -9.81 18.21 27.42
C LYS A 117 -8.30 18.20 27.59
N ASP A 118 -7.77 19.20 28.26
CA ASP A 118 -6.36 19.25 28.65
C ASP A 118 -6.22 18.63 30.06
N ASP A 119 -6.22 17.29 30.10
CA ASP A 119 -6.30 16.53 31.35
C ASP A 119 -5.03 16.70 32.23
N ASP A 120 -3.87 16.90 31.61
CA ASP A 120 -2.55 17.09 32.26
C ASP A 120 -2.12 18.56 32.40
N LYS A 121 -2.82 19.49 31.73
CA LYS A 121 -2.70 20.97 31.87
C LYS A 121 -1.43 21.56 31.27
N ASP A 122 -0.95 20.99 30.18
CA ASP A 122 0.23 21.48 29.46
C ASP A 122 -0.14 22.45 28.31
N GLY A 123 -1.44 22.65 28.04
CA GLY A 123 -1.98 23.50 27.00
C GLY A 123 -2.18 22.81 25.66
N LYS A 124 -1.95 21.50 25.59
CA LYS A 124 -2.12 20.66 24.40
C LYS A 124 -3.28 19.67 24.63
N PHE A 125 -3.79 19.14 23.53
CA PHE A 125 -5.12 18.52 23.50
C PHE A 125 -5.08 17.26 22.65
N ALA A 126 -5.60 16.15 23.19
CA ALA A 126 -5.67 14.85 22.52
C ALA A 126 -4.31 14.34 22.01
N GLU A 127 -3.27 14.52 22.83
CA GLU A 127 -1.90 14.15 22.46
C GLU A 127 -1.61 12.67 22.70
N ASP A 128 -2.24 12.09 23.72
CA ASP A 128 -2.00 10.73 24.14
C ASP A 128 -3.30 9.90 24.14
N LEU A 129 -3.72 9.62 22.91
CA LEU A 129 -4.90 8.82 22.64
C LEU A 129 -4.74 7.41 23.21
N LYS A 130 -5.88 6.77 23.52
CA LYS A 130 -5.94 5.33 23.87
C LYS A 130 -5.72 4.44 22.63
N GLU A 131 -4.61 4.67 21.94
CA GLU A 131 -4.12 3.88 20.83
C GLU A 131 -2.60 3.84 20.89
N GLY A 132 -2.03 2.69 20.56
CA GLY A 132 -0.59 2.49 20.54
C GLY A 132 -0.01 2.77 19.17
N ILE A 133 0.62 1.76 18.59
CA ILE A 133 1.44 1.91 17.38
C ILE A 133 0.62 1.51 16.16
N ALA A 134 0.64 2.37 15.14
CA ALA A 134 -0.06 2.14 13.89
C ALA A 134 0.78 1.23 12.98
N PHE A 135 0.16 0.12 12.53
CA PHE A 135 0.79 -0.81 11.59
C PHE A 135 1.41 -0.07 10.40
N ASN A 136 0.66 0.83 9.75
CA ASN A 136 1.11 1.57 8.57
C ASN A 136 1.97 2.82 8.88
N ARG A 137 2.68 2.80 10.02
CA ARG A 137 3.70 3.79 10.42
C ARG A 137 4.93 3.13 11.10
N ASN A 138 4.88 1.82 11.38
CA ASN A 138 5.92 1.10 12.12
C ASN A 138 6.96 0.42 11.23
N LEU A 139 6.87 0.50 9.89
CA LEU A 139 7.77 -0.24 8.99
C LEU A 139 9.17 0.40 8.91
N THR A 140 10.13 -0.39 8.47
CA THR A 140 11.56 -0.02 8.49
C THR A 140 11.98 1.01 7.44
N TYR A 141 11.19 1.22 6.38
CA TYR A 141 11.51 2.20 5.35
C TYR A 141 11.02 3.58 5.77
N LYS A 142 11.95 4.56 5.81
CA LYS A 142 11.70 5.91 6.38
C LYS A 142 10.99 5.83 7.72
N PHE A 143 11.47 4.98 8.62
CA PHE A 143 10.87 4.82 9.93
C PHE A 143 10.85 6.17 10.67
N PRO A 144 9.68 6.72 11.03
CA PRO A 144 9.57 8.04 11.64
C PRO A 144 9.85 7.95 13.14
N VAL A 145 11.13 7.85 13.48
CA VAL A 145 11.63 7.74 14.84
C VAL A 145 11.11 8.92 15.68
N PHE A 146 10.52 8.62 16.84
CA PHE A 146 10.01 9.62 17.80
C PHE A 146 8.78 10.41 17.31
N GLU A 147 8.09 9.93 16.27
CA GLU A 147 6.79 10.47 15.90
C GLU A 147 5.65 9.63 16.50
N PRO A 148 4.51 10.24 16.86
CA PRO A 148 3.35 9.52 17.39
C PRO A 148 2.92 8.35 16.52
N LEU A 149 2.44 7.27 17.12
CA LEU A 149 2.00 6.04 16.45
C LEU A 149 3.12 5.25 15.73
N ALA A 150 4.36 5.72 15.68
CA ALA A 150 5.45 5.00 15.00
C ALA A 150 6.07 3.92 15.90
N GLY A 151 6.10 4.18 17.21
CA GLY A 151 6.87 3.39 18.18
C GLY A 151 8.35 3.79 18.22
N ASP A 152 9.09 3.24 19.17
CA ASP A 152 10.51 3.58 19.34
C ASP A 152 11.44 2.77 18.43
N ILE A 153 10.99 1.60 17.98
CA ILE A 153 11.77 0.67 17.18
C ILE A 153 10.93 0.22 15.99
N ALA A 154 11.51 0.28 14.80
CA ALA A 154 10.87 -0.18 13.56
C ALA A 154 10.57 -1.68 13.62
N ALA A 155 9.40 -2.07 13.11
CA ALA A 155 8.88 -3.43 13.15
C ALA A 155 8.94 -4.02 14.58
N SER A 156 8.57 -3.23 15.59
CA SER A 156 8.50 -3.67 16.98
C SER A 156 7.21 -4.38 17.31
N GLN A 157 6.12 -4.05 16.62
CA GLN A 157 4.80 -4.56 16.94
C GLN A 157 4.65 -6.02 16.50
N LEU A 158 3.92 -6.80 17.30
CA LEU A 158 3.74 -8.24 17.06
C LEU A 158 3.05 -8.50 15.72
N GLU A 159 2.05 -7.69 15.37
CA GLU A 159 1.31 -7.77 14.12
C GLU A 159 2.22 -7.47 12.93
N THR A 160 3.04 -6.41 13.05
CA THR A 160 4.02 -6.06 12.03
C THR A 160 5.05 -7.18 11.87
N ARG A 161 5.66 -7.67 12.96
CA ARG A 161 6.65 -8.76 12.92
C ARG A 161 6.07 -10.03 12.32
N ALA A 162 4.90 -10.46 12.79
CA ALA A 162 4.25 -11.67 12.29
C ALA A 162 4.02 -11.62 10.77
N MET A 163 3.59 -10.46 10.24
CA MET A 163 3.45 -10.28 8.80
C MET A 163 4.81 -10.31 8.09
N LEU A 164 5.81 -9.56 8.59
CA LEU A 164 7.10 -9.49 7.92
C LEU A 164 7.81 -10.86 7.91
N ASP A 165 7.82 -11.56 9.03
CA ASP A 165 8.41 -12.91 9.16
C ASP A 165 7.73 -13.86 8.17
N TYR A 166 6.40 -13.87 8.12
CA TYR A 166 5.66 -14.66 7.14
C TYR A 166 6.05 -14.33 5.70
N LEU A 167 6.11 -13.03 5.34
CA LEU A 167 6.46 -12.60 3.99
C LEU A 167 7.89 -13.00 3.60
N PHE A 168 8.85 -12.94 4.52
CA PHE A 168 10.22 -13.37 4.26
C PHE A 168 10.36 -14.89 4.06
N GLU A 169 9.39 -15.68 4.53
CA GLU A 169 9.28 -17.11 4.25
C GLU A 169 8.55 -17.42 2.93
N GLN A 170 7.75 -16.48 2.38
CA GLN A 170 7.03 -16.63 1.11
C GLN A 170 7.88 -16.19 -0.10
N TRP A 171 8.63 -17.14 -0.67
CA TRP A 171 9.53 -16.90 -1.80
C TRP A 171 8.85 -16.63 -3.15
N ASN A 172 7.55 -16.90 -3.27
CA ASN A 172 6.78 -16.90 -4.52
C ASN A 172 6.01 -15.60 -4.80
N ILE A 173 6.18 -14.56 -3.98
CA ILE A 173 5.52 -13.28 -4.19
C ILE A 173 6.21 -12.51 -5.32
N PHE A 174 5.46 -12.03 -6.32
CA PHE A 174 5.98 -11.14 -7.37
C PHE A 174 5.50 -9.68 -7.24
N ALA A 175 4.31 -9.45 -6.66
CA ALA A 175 3.73 -8.13 -6.46
C ALA A 175 2.82 -8.05 -5.23
N PHE A 176 2.57 -6.82 -4.75
CA PHE A 176 1.60 -6.49 -3.70
C PHE A 176 0.52 -5.55 -4.23
N VAL A 177 -0.73 -5.76 -3.80
CA VAL A 177 -1.82 -4.79 -3.91
C VAL A 177 -2.31 -4.48 -2.50
N THR A 178 -2.29 -3.21 -2.11
CA THR A 178 -2.64 -2.76 -0.76
C THR A 178 -3.78 -1.75 -0.82
N PHE A 179 -4.83 -1.98 -0.01
CA PHE A 179 -5.84 -0.96 0.25
C PHE A 179 -5.39 -0.10 1.43
N SER A 180 -4.87 1.10 1.16
CA SER A 180 -4.33 2.01 2.18
C SER A 180 -4.45 3.48 1.73
N PRO A 181 -4.22 4.46 2.61
CA PRO A 181 -4.23 5.87 2.21
C PRO A 181 -3.21 6.24 1.11
N ALA A 182 -2.16 5.44 0.92
CA ALA A 182 -1.18 5.65 -0.15
C ALA A 182 -1.79 5.29 -1.53
N ASN A 183 -1.35 5.99 -2.57
CA ASN A 183 -1.88 5.79 -3.92
C ASN A 183 -0.78 5.80 -4.98
N ASN A 184 -0.59 4.72 -5.72
CA ASN A 184 0.19 4.76 -6.97
C ASN A 184 -0.51 4.07 -8.14
N LEU A 185 -1.80 3.77 -7.99
CA LEU A 185 -2.61 3.06 -8.97
C LEU A 185 -3.46 4.01 -9.81
N SER A 186 -4.01 5.08 -9.22
CA SER A 186 -4.70 6.11 -10.00
C SER A 186 -3.75 7.19 -10.52
N SER A 187 -2.54 7.29 -9.95
CA SER A 187 -1.49 8.22 -10.35
C SER A 187 -0.12 7.59 -10.10
N PRO A 188 0.65 7.24 -11.15
CA PRO A 188 1.93 6.57 -10.95
C PRO A 188 2.93 7.46 -10.21
N LEU A 189 3.88 6.81 -9.53
CA LEU A 189 5.04 7.47 -8.95
C LEU A 189 5.87 8.17 -10.02
N LYS A 190 6.59 9.22 -9.61
CA LYS A 190 7.50 9.96 -10.49
C LYS A 190 8.93 9.53 -10.23
N TYR A 191 9.66 9.26 -11.30
CA TYR A 191 11.10 8.98 -11.23
C TYR A 191 11.88 10.27 -10.98
N ASN A 192 12.83 10.21 -10.05
CA ASN A 192 13.85 11.23 -9.83
C ASN A 192 15.23 10.57 -9.82
N ALA A 193 16.09 10.95 -10.78
CA ALA A 193 17.42 10.35 -10.94
C ALA A 193 18.37 10.59 -9.75
N GLY A 194 18.26 11.74 -9.08
CA GLY A 194 19.07 12.05 -7.89
C GLY A 194 18.70 11.14 -6.73
N ASP A 195 17.40 11.04 -6.45
CA ASP A 195 16.85 10.21 -5.37
C ASP A 195 17.01 8.70 -5.63
N ALA A 196 17.00 8.28 -6.90
CA ALA A 196 17.21 6.90 -7.32
C ALA A 196 18.68 6.41 -7.17
N ARG A 197 19.64 7.34 -7.08
CA ARG A 197 21.08 7.08 -6.95
C ARG A 197 21.59 7.18 -5.50
N LYS A 198 20.75 7.66 -4.57
CA LYS A 198 21.10 7.71 -3.15
C LYS A 198 21.39 6.30 -2.62
N ARG A 199 22.25 6.23 -1.58
CA ARG A 199 22.52 4.98 -0.85
C ARG A 199 21.24 4.37 -0.30
N VAL A 200 20.40 5.20 0.32
CA VAL A 200 19.02 4.85 0.67
C VAL A 200 18.15 5.41 -0.45
N VAL A 201 17.61 4.53 -1.28
CA VAL A 201 16.86 4.92 -2.47
C VAL A 201 15.53 5.55 -2.05
N THR A 202 15.23 6.76 -2.56
CA THR A 202 13.99 7.50 -2.21
C THR A 202 13.10 7.82 -3.40
N SER A 203 13.39 7.26 -4.57
CA SER A 203 12.56 7.32 -5.76
C SER A 203 12.35 5.92 -6.31
N ILE A 204 11.18 5.67 -6.90
CA ILE A 204 10.99 4.54 -7.81
C ILE A 204 12.10 4.55 -8.88
N LEU A 205 12.53 3.38 -9.35
CA LEU A 205 13.52 3.28 -10.42
C LEU A 205 12.88 3.42 -11.80
N GLU A 206 13.68 3.77 -12.81
CA GLU A 206 13.17 4.23 -14.11
C GLU A 206 12.30 3.18 -14.84
N LYS A 207 12.73 1.92 -14.91
CA LYS A 207 11.94 0.87 -15.58
C LYS A 207 10.75 0.45 -14.71
N ASP A 208 10.91 0.45 -13.39
CA ASP A 208 9.82 0.19 -12.46
C ASP A 208 8.73 1.27 -12.55
N GLN A 209 9.11 2.53 -12.82
CA GLN A 209 8.19 3.63 -13.04
C GLN A 209 7.36 3.42 -14.31
N ALA A 210 7.98 2.94 -15.40
CA ALA A 210 7.26 2.58 -16.61
C ALA A 210 6.24 1.44 -16.36
N ILE A 211 6.60 0.44 -15.55
CA ILE A 211 5.69 -0.63 -15.13
C ILE A 211 4.54 -0.03 -14.30
N ASN A 212 4.85 0.83 -13.33
CA ASN A 212 3.83 1.46 -12.50
C ASN A 212 2.86 2.34 -13.32
N ALA A 213 3.35 3.06 -14.33
CA ALA A 213 2.51 3.81 -15.26
C ALA A 213 1.58 2.90 -16.08
N MET A 214 2.10 1.81 -16.61
CA MET A 214 1.31 0.82 -17.37
C MET A 214 0.23 0.15 -16.50
N VAL A 215 0.57 -0.23 -15.26
CA VAL A 215 -0.40 -0.78 -14.30
C VAL A 215 -1.43 0.28 -13.88
N SER A 216 -1.02 1.54 -13.74
CA SER A 216 -1.94 2.65 -13.44
C SER A 216 -2.94 2.91 -14.58
N GLU A 217 -2.49 2.82 -15.83
CA GLU A 217 -3.38 2.92 -17.00
C GLU A 217 -4.41 1.77 -17.01
N MET A 218 -3.97 0.55 -16.70
CA MET A 218 -4.88 -0.60 -16.56
C MET A 218 -5.88 -0.41 -15.40
N TYR A 219 -5.41 0.13 -14.27
CA TYR A 219 -6.24 0.42 -13.11
C TYR A 219 -7.32 1.44 -13.44
N THR A 220 -6.95 2.60 -14.00
CA THR A 220 -7.89 3.69 -14.35
C THR A 220 -8.89 3.32 -15.45
N LYS A 221 -8.58 2.31 -16.28
CA LYS A 221 -9.54 1.71 -17.23
C LYS A 221 -10.53 0.72 -16.59
N THR A 222 -10.22 0.23 -15.39
CA THR A 222 -11.00 -0.80 -14.69
C THR A 222 -11.80 -0.21 -13.51
N VAL A 223 -11.18 0.71 -12.77
CA VAL A 223 -11.78 1.46 -11.67
C VAL A 223 -12.11 2.86 -12.20
N ASN A 224 -13.39 3.13 -12.39
CA ASN A 224 -13.87 4.35 -13.07
C ASN A 224 -13.85 5.59 -12.16
N GLN A 225 -13.71 5.39 -10.85
CA GLN A 225 -13.72 6.47 -9.88
C GLN A 225 -12.46 7.33 -10.04
N LYS A 226 -12.65 8.65 -10.12
CA LYS A 226 -11.54 9.59 -10.19
C LYS A 226 -11.05 9.94 -8.80
N ALA A 227 -9.74 9.87 -8.61
CA ALA A 227 -9.11 10.33 -7.39
C ALA A 227 -9.26 11.84 -7.25
N PHE A 228 -9.75 12.27 -6.09
CA PHE A 228 -9.84 13.68 -5.72
C PHE A 228 -8.84 13.99 -4.61
N GLN A 229 -8.00 15.01 -4.85
CA GLN A 229 -6.98 15.52 -3.90
C GLN A 229 -6.14 14.45 -3.21
N GLN A 230 -5.57 13.53 -3.99
CA GLN A 230 -4.71 12.48 -3.47
C GLN A 230 -3.23 12.76 -3.72
N ASN A 231 -2.42 12.38 -2.74
CA ASN A 231 -0.97 12.30 -2.87
C ASN A 231 -0.56 10.88 -3.25
N ASN A 232 0.50 10.75 -4.04
CA ASN A 232 1.05 9.46 -4.45
C ASN A 232 2.32 9.02 -3.70
N GLN A 233 2.85 9.85 -2.80
CA GLN A 233 4.18 9.63 -2.19
C GLN A 233 4.21 8.66 -0.98
N GLY A 234 3.07 8.05 -0.61
CA GLY A 234 2.98 7.29 0.64
C GLY A 234 3.21 8.17 1.88
N THR A 235 3.35 7.52 3.04
CA THR A 235 3.71 8.13 4.33
C THR A 235 4.88 7.40 4.96
N ASP A 236 5.66 8.10 5.78
CA ASP A 236 6.82 7.52 6.46
C ASP A 236 6.43 6.32 7.33
N GLY A 237 7.20 5.23 7.22
CA GLY A 237 6.93 3.97 7.89
C GLY A 237 5.73 3.18 7.35
N ASP A 238 5.21 3.48 6.14
CA ASP A 238 4.11 2.72 5.54
C ASP A 238 4.53 1.36 4.94
N PHE A 239 3.55 0.48 4.73
CA PHE A 239 3.75 -0.83 4.12
C PHE A 239 4.01 -0.75 2.61
N PHE A 240 3.33 0.16 1.92
CA PHE A 240 3.40 0.33 0.47
C PHE A 240 4.84 0.58 -0.02
N GLN A 241 5.51 1.56 0.57
CA GLN A 241 6.89 1.91 0.29
C GLN A 241 7.84 0.83 0.81
N TRP A 242 7.59 0.26 2.00
CA TRP A 242 8.42 -0.84 2.52
C TRP A 242 8.47 -2.04 1.56
N ALA A 243 7.31 -2.44 1.01
CA ALA A 243 7.21 -3.58 0.10
C ALA A 243 8.03 -3.38 -1.19
N TYR A 244 8.16 -2.13 -1.66
CA TYR A 244 9.02 -1.80 -2.79
C TYR A 244 10.49 -1.64 -2.37
N PHE A 245 10.80 -0.74 -1.45
CA PHE A 245 12.18 -0.32 -1.18
C PHE A 245 12.97 -1.33 -0.34
N HIS A 246 12.34 -2.03 0.61
CA HIS A 246 13.03 -2.95 1.51
C HIS A 246 12.74 -4.41 1.16
N PHE A 247 11.50 -4.76 0.80
CA PHE A 247 11.16 -6.12 0.39
C PHE A 247 11.41 -6.39 -1.11
N ALA A 248 11.65 -5.33 -1.89
CA ALA A 248 12.10 -5.40 -3.27
C ALA A 248 11.13 -6.15 -4.20
N ARG A 249 9.83 -5.86 -4.07
CA ARG A 249 8.76 -6.32 -4.99
C ARG A 249 8.02 -5.16 -5.61
N LEU A 250 7.33 -5.41 -6.73
CA LEU A 250 6.38 -4.43 -7.25
C LEU A 250 5.29 -4.21 -6.19
N SER A 251 5.03 -2.96 -5.85
CA SER A 251 4.08 -2.59 -4.81
C SER A 251 3.08 -1.60 -5.37
N PHE A 252 1.80 -1.91 -5.22
CA PHE A 252 0.71 -1.12 -5.72
C PHE A 252 -0.27 -0.80 -4.58
N SER A 253 -0.67 0.46 -4.45
CA SER A 253 -1.55 0.92 -3.38
C SER A 253 -2.64 1.84 -3.91
N THR A 254 -3.81 1.77 -3.28
CA THR A 254 -4.95 2.67 -3.51
C THR A 254 -5.78 2.80 -2.23
N PRO A 255 -6.40 3.96 -1.95
CA PRO A 255 -7.44 4.09 -0.92
C PRO A 255 -8.66 3.19 -1.19
N GLY A 256 -8.83 2.72 -2.43
CA GLY A 256 -9.97 1.89 -2.85
C GLY A 256 -11.27 2.67 -3.06
N TYR A 257 -11.37 3.87 -2.48
CA TYR A 257 -12.50 4.77 -2.63
C TYR A 257 -12.05 6.24 -2.56
N TRP A 258 -12.74 7.10 -3.30
CA TRP A 258 -12.57 8.55 -3.24
C TRP A 258 -13.91 9.29 -3.15
N THR A 259 -13.98 10.34 -2.34
CA THR A 259 -15.10 11.27 -2.47
C THR A 259 -15.15 11.83 -3.90
N PRO A 260 -16.27 11.71 -4.62
CA PRO A 260 -16.41 12.30 -5.94
C PRO A 260 -16.17 13.81 -5.92
N GLU A 261 -15.56 14.33 -6.97
CA GLU A 261 -15.41 15.77 -7.14
C GLU A 261 -16.78 16.43 -7.32
N PHE A 262 -17.03 17.46 -6.51
CA PHE A 262 -18.19 18.31 -6.58
C PHE A 262 -17.78 19.67 -7.16
N LYS A 263 -18.35 20.01 -8.32
CA LYS A 263 -17.92 21.18 -9.11
C LYS A 263 -17.92 22.46 -8.26
N GLY A 264 -16.80 23.18 -8.33
CA GLY A 264 -16.65 24.47 -7.66
C GLY A 264 -16.21 24.39 -6.19
N LYS A 265 -15.86 23.19 -5.70
CA LYS A 265 -15.23 23.00 -4.40
C LYS A 265 -13.76 22.61 -4.57
N THR A 266 -12.89 23.31 -3.88
CA THR A 266 -11.44 23.03 -3.87
C THR A 266 -10.95 22.60 -2.50
N ASN A 267 -11.76 22.72 -1.44
CA ASN A 267 -11.46 22.14 -0.14
C ASN A 267 -12.06 20.73 -0.02
N ALA A 268 -11.31 19.75 0.50
CA ALA A 268 -11.76 18.35 0.62
C ALA A 268 -13.03 18.17 1.48
N GLU A 269 -13.11 18.87 2.61
CA GLU A 269 -14.26 18.82 3.52
C GLU A 269 -15.49 19.48 2.88
N ALA A 270 -15.32 20.66 2.27
CA ALA A 270 -16.40 21.36 1.57
C ALA A 270 -16.90 20.58 0.35
N ASN A 271 -15.99 19.92 -0.38
CA ASN A 271 -16.31 19.01 -1.47
C ASN A 271 -17.17 17.83 -0.99
N TYR A 272 -16.71 17.17 0.08
CA TYR A 272 -17.43 16.06 0.67
C TYR A 272 -18.82 16.46 1.14
N LEU A 273 -18.93 17.57 1.87
CA LEU A 273 -20.20 18.05 2.40
C LEU A 273 -21.19 18.41 1.29
N ALA A 274 -20.74 19.13 0.25
CA ALA A 274 -21.59 19.45 -0.89
C ALA A 274 -22.11 18.20 -1.62
N TRP A 275 -21.25 17.18 -1.77
CA TRP A 275 -21.65 15.90 -2.34
C TRP A 275 -22.62 15.15 -1.41
N ALA A 276 -22.34 15.05 -0.11
CA ALA A 276 -23.19 14.40 0.86
C ALA A 276 -24.58 15.06 0.96
N ASP A 277 -24.63 16.40 0.97
CA ASP A 277 -25.89 17.16 0.96
C ASP A 277 -26.71 16.89 -0.30
N SER A 278 -26.07 16.75 -1.46
CA SER A 278 -26.76 16.42 -2.72
C SER A 278 -27.45 15.05 -2.70
N LEU A 279 -27.03 14.18 -1.78
CA LEU A 279 -27.60 12.85 -1.53
C LEU A 279 -28.52 12.83 -0.30
N GLY A 280 -28.67 13.95 0.40
CA GLY A 280 -29.47 14.06 1.63
C GLY A 280 -28.87 13.34 2.83
N TRP A 281 -27.55 13.13 2.85
CA TRP A 281 -26.90 12.42 3.94
C TRP A 281 -26.67 13.28 5.17
N ASN A 282 -26.89 12.69 6.34
CA ASN A 282 -26.57 13.32 7.61
C ASN A 282 -25.11 13.03 8.01
N SER A 283 -24.17 13.79 7.44
CA SER A 283 -22.73 13.58 7.60
C SER A 283 -22.01 14.63 8.46
N PHE A 284 -22.75 15.56 9.06
CA PHE A 284 -22.19 16.69 9.82
C PHE A 284 -22.88 16.84 11.18
N VAL A 285 -22.08 17.11 12.22
CA VAL A 285 -22.57 17.54 13.55
C VAL A 285 -22.55 19.06 13.58
N PRO A 286 -23.70 19.73 13.74
CA PRO A 286 -23.77 21.18 13.85
C PRO A 286 -22.89 21.72 14.98
N TRP A 287 -22.15 22.79 14.69
CA TRP A 287 -21.39 23.52 15.70
C TRP A 287 -22.31 23.97 16.83
N THR A 288 -22.12 23.39 18.01
CA THR A 288 -22.96 23.61 19.18
C THR A 288 -22.11 24.06 20.35
N GLU A 289 -22.53 25.12 21.03
CA GLU A 289 -21.80 25.67 22.18
C GLU A 289 -21.77 24.67 23.34
N VAL A 290 -20.59 24.47 23.92
CA VAL A 290 -20.36 23.61 25.09
C VAL A 290 -19.62 24.36 26.18
N LYS A 291 -19.79 23.93 27.42
CA LYS A 291 -18.99 24.42 28.55
C LYS A 291 -17.71 23.60 28.64
N HIS A 292 -16.59 24.22 28.31
CA HIS A 292 -15.29 23.56 28.35
C HIS A 292 -14.53 23.92 29.63
N PRO A 293 -14.00 22.94 30.40
CA PRO A 293 -13.29 23.20 31.65
C PRO A 293 -12.03 24.06 31.46
N ASP A 294 -11.28 23.83 30.38
CA ASP A 294 -10.01 24.54 30.10
C ASP A 294 -10.22 25.92 29.45
N PHE A 295 -11.46 26.25 29.07
CA PHE A 295 -11.81 27.52 28.45
C PHE A 295 -13.04 28.17 29.14
N PRO A 296 -12.98 28.42 30.46
CA PRO A 296 -14.16 28.80 31.24
C PRO A 296 -14.76 30.16 30.87
N ASN A 297 -13.98 31.03 30.23
CA ASN A 297 -14.37 32.40 29.84
C ASN A 297 -14.35 32.62 28.32
N GLN A 298 -14.30 31.55 27.52
CA GLN A 298 -14.29 31.63 26.06
C GLN A 298 -15.46 30.83 25.50
N LYS A 299 -15.90 31.21 24.30
CA LYS A 299 -16.92 30.46 23.58
C LYS A 299 -16.26 29.25 22.92
N VAL A 300 -16.72 28.06 23.28
CA VAL A 300 -16.28 26.79 22.69
C VAL A 300 -17.46 26.14 22.00
N GLU A 301 -17.27 25.72 20.75
CA GLU A 301 -18.27 24.99 19.98
C GLU A 301 -17.69 23.65 19.53
N VAL A 302 -18.51 22.60 19.59
CA VAL A 302 -18.19 21.26 19.12
C VAL A 302 -19.02 20.94 17.89
N GLY A 303 -18.39 20.35 16.88
CA GLY A 303 -19.04 19.96 15.64
C GLY A 303 -18.02 19.59 14.57
N GLY A 304 -18.53 19.26 13.39
CA GLY A 304 -17.67 18.85 12.28
C GLY A 304 -18.23 17.70 11.46
N ILE A 305 -17.45 17.26 10.48
CA ILE A 305 -17.76 16.06 9.71
C ILE A 305 -17.69 14.84 10.64
N LYS A 306 -18.68 13.96 10.55
CA LYS A 306 -18.73 12.75 11.37
C LYS A 306 -17.53 11.84 11.06
N PRO A 307 -16.99 11.10 12.03
CA PRO A 307 -15.86 10.19 11.79
C PRO A 307 -16.13 9.19 10.66
N PHE A 308 -15.06 8.81 9.95
CA PHE A 308 -15.03 7.76 8.91
C PHE A 308 -15.72 8.07 7.58
N VAL A 309 -16.65 9.03 7.52
CA VAL A 309 -17.55 9.21 6.36
C VAL A 309 -16.86 9.74 5.10
N MET A 310 -15.69 10.38 5.24
CA MET A 310 -14.89 10.84 4.09
C MET A 310 -14.03 9.74 3.47
N VAL A 311 -13.69 8.71 4.23
CA VAL A 311 -12.73 7.68 3.84
C VAL A 311 -13.37 6.31 3.58
N ASN A 312 -14.65 6.15 3.93
CA ASN A 312 -15.43 4.96 3.61
C ASN A 312 -16.56 5.31 2.63
N PRO A 313 -16.79 4.46 1.61
CA PRO A 313 -17.99 4.58 0.79
C PRO A 313 -19.24 4.23 1.61
N PRO A 314 -20.43 4.65 1.15
CA PRO A 314 -21.67 4.03 1.57
C PRO A 314 -21.63 2.52 1.36
N PHE A 315 -22.23 1.78 2.29
CA PHE A 315 -22.15 0.32 2.27
C PHE A 315 -22.73 -0.28 0.98
N GLU A 316 -23.80 0.30 0.44
CA GLU A 316 -24.42 -0.14 -0.81
C GLU A 316 -23.51 -0.03 -2.05
N LYS A 317 -22.43 0.78 -1.97
CA LYS A 317 -21.43 0.92 -3.03
C LYS A 317 -20.27 -0.06 -2.90
N VAL A 318 -20.10 -0.69 -1.74
CA VAL A 318 -18.95 -1.57 -1.46
C VAL A 318 -18.87 -2.72 -2.45
N ALA A 319 -19.99 -3.37 -2.79
CA ALA A 319 -20.00 -4.50 -3.72
C ALA A 319 -19.55 -4.11 -5.14
N GLU A 320 -20.00 -2.95 -5.63
CA GLU A 320 -19.59 -2.39 -6.93
C GLU A 320 -18.08 -2.08 -6.94
N ILE A 321 -17.60 -1.41 -5.88
CA ILE A 321 -16.19 -1.05 -5.73
C ILE A 321 -15.31 -2.31 -5.62
N ALA A 322 -15.74 -3.31 -4.84
CA ALA A 322 -15.04 -4.57 -4.68
C ALA A 322 -14.96 -5.35 -6.00
N GLN A 323 -16.01 -5.32 -6.83
CA GLN A 323 -15.98 -5.94 -8.16
C GLN A 323 -14.92 -5.29 -9.05
N GLN A 324 -14.90 -3.95 -9.14
CA GLN A 324 -13.91 -3.24 -9.98
C GLN A 324 -12.47 -3.55 -9.55
N HIS A 325 -12.22 -3.62 -8.24
CA HIS A 325 -10.90 -3.98 -7.71
C HIS A 325 -10.56 -5.46 -7.91
N THR A 326 -11.54 -6.36 -7.81
CA THR A 326 -11.37 -7.79 -8.14
C THR A 326 -10.92 -7.96 -9.59
N ASP A 327 -11.62 -7.31 -10.52
CA ASP A 327 -11.29 -7.34 -11.94
C ASP A 327 -9.87 -6.82 -12.20
N PHE A 328 -9.48 -5.73 -11.53
CA PHE A 328 -8.13 -5.17 -11.62
C PHE A 328 -7.07 -6.15 -11.09
N ILE A 329 -7.28 -6.73 -9.89
CA ILE A 329 -6.33 -7.65 -9.27
C ILE A 329 -6.13 -8.89 -10.14
N LEU A 330 -7.20 -9.43 -10.73
CA LEU A 330 -7.12 -10.57 -11.65
C LEU A 330 -6.37 -10.22 -12.95
N LYS A 331 -6.56 -9.03 -13.51
CA LYS A 331 -5.78 -8.56 -14.67
C LYS A 331 -4.30 -8.42 -14.34
N LEU A 332 -3.96 -7.86 -13.17
CA LEU A 332 -2.58 -7.77 -12.70
C LEU A 332 -1.96 -9.16 -12.47
N ALA A 333 -2.72 -10.10 -11.91
CA ALA A 333 -2.28 -11.49 -11.72
C ALA A 333 -1.96 -12.18 -13.05
N ALA A 334 -2.77 -11.96 -14.09
CA ALA A 334 -2.54 -12.50 -15.43
C ALA A 334 -1.26 -11.97 -16.09
N MET A 335 -0.69 -10.88 -15.58
CA MET A 335 0.57 -10.29 -16.04
C MET A 335 1.80 -10.83 -15.29
N GLN A 336 1.66 -11.82 -14.41
CA GLN A 336 2.81 -12.41 -13.69
C GLN A 336 3.89 -12.93 -14.66
N PRO A 337 5.17 -12.99 -14.25
CA PRO A 337 6.23 -13.56 -15.09
C PRO A 337 5.93 -14.99 -15.52
N LYS A 338 6.21 -15.32 -16.78
CA LYS A 338 5.92 -16.64 -17.35
C LYS A 338 7.08 -17.13 -18.19
N LEU A 339 7.90 -18.00 -17.62
CA LEU A 339 9.06 -18.55 -18.31
C LEU A 339 8.67 -19.73 -19.21
N GLU A 340 9.17 -19.72 -20.44
CA GLU A 340 8.93 -20.75 -21.45
C GLU A 340 10.22 -21.07 -22.20
N PHE A 341 10.41 -22.34 -22.57
CA PHE A 341 11.48 -22.75 -23.47
C PHE A 341 10.99 -22.77 -24.92
N HIS A 342 11.76 -22.19 -25.82
CA HIS A 342 11.46 -22.09 -27.25
C HIS A 342 12.70 -22.43 -28.09
N ASN A 343 12.49 -22.65 -29.39
CA ASN A 343 13.57 -22.82 -30.39
C ASN A 343 14.63 -23.87 -30.03
N LEU A 344 14.23 -24.98 -29.39
CA LEU A 344 15.14 -26.08 -29.08
C LEU A 344 15.79 -26.64 -30.36
N LYS A 345 17.12 -26.67 -30.36
CA LYS A 345 17.94 -27.25 -31.43
C LYS A 345 18.92 -28.26 -30.84
N THR A 346 19.01 -29.41 -31.48
CA THR A 346 19.96 -30.48 -31.15
C THR A 346 20.80 -30.81 -32.37
N GLU A 347 22.13 -30.73 -32.24
CA GLU A 347 23.07 -31.01 -33.32
C GLU A 347 24.04 -32.12 -32.88
N SER A 348 24.14 -33.19 -33.65
CA SER A 348 25.18 -34.20 -33.42
C SER A 348 26.53 -33.65 -33.87
N LEU A 349 27.52 -33.68 -32.98
CA LEU A 349 28.90 -33.29 -33.25
C LEU A 349 29.80 -34.51 -33.52
N GLY A 350 29.21 -35.72 -33.61
CA GLY A 350 29.94 -36.97 -33.72
C GLY A 350 30.51 -37.48 -32.39
N ASN A 351 30.99 -38.72 -32.36
CA ASN A 351 31.59 -39.37 -31.18
C ASN A 351 30.72 -39.34 -29.91
N GLY A 352 29.39 -39.42 -30.08
CA GLY A 352 28.44 -39.36 -28.97
C GLY A 352 28.35 -37.99 -28.29
N LEU A 353 28.73 -36.91 -28.99
CA LEU A 353 28.56 -35.53 -28.53
C LEU A 353 27.34 -34.89 -29.20
N THR A 354 26.50 -34.26 -28.40
CA THR A 354 25.32 -33.52 -28.86
C THR A 354 25.37 -32.11 -28.34
N ARG A 355 25.27 -31.12 -29.23
CA ARG A 355 25.05 -29.73 -28.86
C ARG A 355 23.56 -29.49 -28.70
N ILE A 356 23.19 -28.91 -27.56
CA ILE A 356 21.83 -28.45 -27.28
C ILE A 356 21.87 -26.93 -27.27
N THR A 357 20.95 -26.29 -27.97
CA THR A 357 20.73 -24.83 -27.91
C THR A 357 19.24 -24.57 -27.70
N VAL A 358 18.89 -23.72 -26.74
CA VAL A 358 17.49 -23.40 -26.42
C VAL A 358 17.36 -21.94 -26.00
N ASP A 359 16.23 -21.33 -26.35
CA ASP A 359 15.86 -20.00 -25.87
C ASP A 359 14.98 -20.14 -24.62
N LEU A 360 15.32 -19.43 -23.55
CA LEU A 360 14.41 -19.14 -22.45
C LEU A 360 13.76 -17.79 -22.73
N TYR A 361 12.44 -17.71 -22.62
CA TYR A 361 11.65 -16.53 -22.91
C TYR A 361 10.74 -16.19 -21.73
N ASN A 362 10.73 -14.93 -21.29
CA ASN A 362 9.71 -14.43 -20.36
C ASN A 362 8.50 -13.94 -21.16
N ASN A 363 7.51 -14.80 -21.35
CA ASN A 363 6.30 -14.51 -22.11
C ASN A 363 5.28 -13.71 -21.30
N SER A 364 5.69 -12.54 -20.81
CA SER A 364 4.89 -11.72 -19.91
C SER A 364 5.28 -10.24 -19.99
N PRO A 365 4.33 -9.31 -19.76
CA PRO A 365 4.61 -7.88 -19.71
C PRO A 365 5.32 -7.44 -18.43
N LEU A 366 5.36 -8.28 -17.38
CA LEU A 366 6.17 -7.99 -16.19
C LEU A 366 7.55 -8.66 -16.29
N PRO A 367 8.61 -7.98 -15.84
CA PRO A 367 9.91 -8.63 -15.67
C PRO A 367 9.85 -9.65 -14.54
N THR A 368 10.76 -10.61 -14.55
CA THR A 368 10.93 -11.56 -13.44
C THR A 368 11.23 -10.85 -12.12
N HIS A 369 12.00 -9.76 -12.16
CA HIS A 369 12.33 -8.93 -10.99
C HIS A 369 12.04 -7.47 -11.29
N SER A 370 11.56 -6.70 -10.32
CA SER A 370 11.64 -5.24 -10.38
C SER A 370 13.12 -4.80 -10.43
N GLU A 371 13.41 -3.59 -10.89
CA GLU A 371 14.78 -3.05 -10.83
C GLU A 371 15.28 -2.98 -9.39
N MET A 372 14.39 -2.71 -8.43
CA MET A 372 14.74 -2.78 -7.02
C MET A 372 15.04 -4.22 -6.59
N GLY A 373 14.22 -5.18 -7.05
CA GLY A 373 14.41 -6.61 -6.86
C GLY A 373 15.76 -7.12 -7.36
N ALA A 374 16.20 -6.66 -8.53
CA ALA A 374 17.50 -7.03 -9.10
C ALA A 374 18.71 -6.50 -8.29
N ARG A 375 18.51 -5.48 -7.44
CA ARG A 375 19.53 -4.98 -6.50
C ARG A 375 19.54 -5.74 -5.17
N SER A 376 18.49 -6.51 -4.88
CA SER A 376 18.37 -7.28 -3.64
C SER A 376 19.28 -8.51 -3.66
N ARG A 377 19.98 -8.74 -2.54
CA ARG A 377 20.73 -9.99 -2.32
C ARG A 377 19.85 -11.12 -1.78
N TRP A 378 18.64 -10.79 -1.35
CA TRP A 378 17.69 -11.76 -0.81
C TRP A 378 16.89 -12.43 -1.92
N LEU A 379 16.47 -11.68 -2.94
CA LEU A 379 15.64 -12.21 -4.01
C LEU A 379 16.41 -13.22 -4.87
N ARG A 380 15.81 -14.40 -5.07
CA ARG A 380 16.42 -15.51 -5.82
C ARG A 380 16.45 -15.20 -7.32
N LYS A 381 17.65 -15.15 -7.88
CA LYS A 381 17.90 -15.07 -9.32
C LYS A 381 17.21 -16.21 -10.08
N VAL A 382 16.95 -15.99 -11.38
CA VAL A 382 16.46 -17.06 -12.27
C VAL A 382 17.57 -18.10 -12.42
N ARG A 383 17.30 -19.33 -11.96
CA ARG A 383 18.24 -20.46 -12.06
C ARG A 383 17.89 -21.30 -13.28
N ILE A 384 18.85 -21.47 -14.17
CA ILE A 384 18.80 -22.42 -15.29
C ILE A 384 19.72 -23.58 -14.93
N GLU A 385 19.18 -24.78 -14.93
CA GLU A 385 19.90 -25.99 -14.57
C GLU A 385 19.64 -27.08 -15.59
N ILE A 386 20.71 -27.74 -16.02
CA ILE A 386 20.64 -28.93 -16.85
C ILE A 386 20.98 -30.16 -16.01
N ASP A 387 20.08 -31.14 -16.01
CA ASP A 387 20.25 -32.42 -15.32
C ASP A 387 21.15 -33.36 -16.15
N ALA A 388 22.43 -33.00 -16.19
CA ALA A 388 23.49 -33.80 -16.76
C ALA A 388 24.55 -34.10 -15.69
N ALA A 389 25.12 -35.30 -15.76
CA ALA A 389 26.29 -35.65 -14.96
C ALA A 389 27.47 -34.75 -15.36
N THR A 390 28.23 -34.26 -14.37
CA THR A 390 29.28 -33.24 -14.60
C THR A 390 30.38 -33.75 -15.54
N ASP A 391 30.68 -35.05 -15.53
CA ASP A 391 31.63 -35.72 -16.42
C ASP A 391 31.13 -35.86 -17.87
N LYS A 392 29.80 -35.75 -18.07
CA LYS A 392 29.16 -35.76 -19.39
C LYS A 392 28.99 -34.36 -19.98
N LEU A 393 29.11 -33.31 -19.16
CA LEU A 393 29.00 -31.93 -19.61
C LEU A 393 30.35 -31.43 -20.14
N ILE A 394 30.48 -31.38 -21.46
CA ILE A 394 31.75 -31.01 -22.12
C ILE A 394 31.89 -29.49 -22.26
N SER A 395 30.77 -28.77 -22.44
CA SER A 395 30.74 -27.31 -22.52
C SER A 395 29.40 -26.77 -22.04
N GLY A 396 29.40 -25.55 -21.49
CA GLY A 396 28.26 -24.89 -20.87
C GLY A 396 28.26 -25.03 -19.34
N ASP A 397 27.47 -24.18 -18.67
CA ASP A 397 27.33 -24.19 -17.21
C ASP A 397 26.26 -25.20 -16.79
N LYS A 398 26.56 -26.10 -15.83
CA LYS A 398 25.53 -26.99 -15.26
C LYS A 398 24.40 -26.18 -14.62
N ILE A 399 24.78 -25.11 -13.92
CA ILE A 399 23.88 -24.14 -13.30
C ILE A 399 24.29 -22.74 -13.78
N LYS A 400 23.37 -22.03 -14.41
CA LYS A 400 23.51 -20.62 -14.75
C LYS A 400 22.51 -19.80 -13.95
N LEU A 401 22.96 -18.67 -13.42
CA LEU A 401 22.10 -17.68 -12.77
C LEU A 401 21.96 -16.46 -13.68
N VAL A 402 20.72 -16.03 -13.88
CA VAL A 402 20.38 -14.79 -14.58
C VAL A 402 19.74 -13.85 -13.56
N ASP A 403 20.29 -12.64 -13.46
CA ASP A 403 19.86 -11.65 -12.45
C ASP A 403 18.38 -11.27 -12.61
N THR A 404 17.98 -10.98 -13.84
CA THR A 404 16.59 -10.72 -14.21
C THR A 404 16.40 -10.97 -15.70
N MET A 405 15.19 -11.36 -16.08
CA MET A 405 14.67 -11.26 -17.44
C MET A 405 13.56 -10.20 -17.47
N GLY A 406 13.68 -9.25 -18.38
CA GLY A 406 12.71 -8.21 -18.68
C GLY A 406 11.42 -8.73 -19.30
N ALA A 407 10.48 -7.81 -19.51
CA ALA A 407 9.24 -8.09 -20.22
C ALA A 407 9.54 -8.56 -21.65
N TYR A 408 8.99 -9.72 -22.04
CA TYR A 408 9.23 -10.32 -23.36
C TYR A 408 10.71 -10.44 -23.75
N GLU A 409 11.60 -10.60 -22.76
CA GLU A 409 13.02 -10.82 -23.00
C GLU A 409 13.31 -12.30 -23.27
N LYS A 410 14.29 -12.55 -24.14
CA LYS A 410 14.83 -13.89 -24.38
C LYS A 410 16.32 -13.97 -24.03
N ALA A 411 16.74 -15.14 -23.56
CA ALA A 411 18.14 -15.49 -23.38
C ALA A 411 18.40 -16.88 -24.00
N THR A 412 19.46 -17.00 -24.77
CA THR A 412 19.85 -18.26 -25.42
C THR A 412 20.92 -18.97 -24.61
N PHE A 413 20.74 -20.26 -24.39
CA PHE A 413 21.69 -21.12 -23.69
C PHE A 413 22.16 -22.26 -24.59
N SER A 414 23.40 -22.69 -24.41
CA SER A 414 23.98 -23.81 -25.16
C SER A 414 24.86 -24.70 -24.29
N TRP A 415 24.76 -26.00 -24.52
CA TRP A 415 25.56 -27.02 -23.87
C TRP A 415 26.08 -28.03 -24.90
N ILE A 416 27.21 -28.65 -24.60
CA ILE A 416 27.68 -29.83 -25.33
C ILE A 416 27.72 -30.99 -24.34
N ILE A 417 26.98 -32.06 -24.65
CA ILE A 417 26.82 -33.22 -23.77
C ILE A 417 27.34 -34.46 -24.45
N ARG A 418 28.08 -35.29 -23.70
CA ARG A 418 28.52 -36.61 -24.11
C ARG A 418 27.55 -37.69 -23.62
N GLY A 419 27.08 -38.52 -24.53
CA GLY A 419 26.31 -39.73 -24.23
C GLY A 419 25.05 -39.86 -25.06
N THR A 420 24.17 -40.74 -24.60
CA THR A 420 22.87 -41.04 -25.20
C THR A 420 21.78 -40.89 -24.14
N GLY A 421 20.51 -40.85 -24.56
CA GLY A 421 19.36 -40.81 -23.65
C GLY A 421 18.68 -39.44 -23.64
N THR A 422 18.27 -38.98 -22.46
CA THR A 422 17.57 -37.70 -22.30
C THR A 422 18.18 -36.89 -21.17
N VAL A 423 18.16 -35.57 -21.33
CA VAL A 423 18.50 -34.60 -20.28
C VAL A 423 17.33 -33.64 -20.10
N THR A 424 17.16 -33.12 -18.89
CA THR A 424 16.11 -32.16 -18.57
C THR A 424 16.74 -30.82 -18.21
N ILE A 425 16.20 -29.75 -18.76
CA ILE A 425 16.57 -28.37 -18.46
C ILE A 425 15.43 -27.76 -17.65
N LYS A 426 15.74 -27.21 -16.48
CA LYS A 426 14.77 -26.50 -15.63
C LYS A 426 15.21 -25.05 -15.49
N ALA A 427 14.28 -24.11 -15.68
CA ALA A 427 14.55 -22.68 -15.51
C ALA A 427 13.51 -22.02 -14.63
N GLY A 428 13.94 -21.19 -13.68
CA GLY A 428 13.02 -20.32 -12.94
C GLY A 428 13.51 -19.89 -11.56
N ALA A 429 12.65 -19.14 -10.88
CA ALA A 429 12.74 -18.76 -9.48
C ALA A 429 11.36 -18.91 -8.84
N SER A 430 11.32 -18.96 -7.50
CA SER A 430 10.06 -19.20 -6.77
C SER A 430 8.94 -18.22 -7.12
N HIS A 431 9.26 -16.94 -7.40
CA HIS A 431 8.29 -15.88 -7.75
C HIS A 431 7.95 -15.82 -9.24
N THR A 432 8.57 -16.64 -10.09
CA THR A 432 8.30 -16.70 -11.53
C THR A 432 7.68 -18.04 -11.96
N GLY A 433 7.56 -18.99 -11.04
CA GLY A 433 7.37 -20.40 -11.38
C GLY A 433 8.59 -21.00 -12.08
N PHE A 434 8.43 -22.25 -12.55
CA PHE A 434 9.50 -23.00 -13.22
C PHE A 434 9.03 -23.54 -14.57
N ALA A 435 9.86 -23.35 -15.60
CA ALA A 435 9.76 -24.01 -16.89
C ALA A 435 10.63 -25.28 -16.90
N THR A 436 10.21 -26.31 -17.63
CA THR A 436 10.98 -27.55 -17.81
C THR A 436 10.97 -27.95 -19.28
N GLN A 437 12.14 -28.33 -19.82
CA GLN A 437 12.30 -28.83 -21.18
C GLN A 437 13.12 -30.13 -21.17
N THR A 438 12.57 -31.20 -21.71
CA THR A 438 13.31 -32.46 -21.91
C THR A 438 13.89 -32.51 -23.32
N VAL A 439 15.14 -32.95 -23.44
CA VAL A 439 15.89 -33.02 -24.69
C VAL A 439 16.47 -34.42 -24.85
N LYS A 440 16.36 -34.99 -26.06
CA LYS A 440 16.99 -36.26 -26.42
C LYS A 440 18.40 -36.02 -26.97
N LEU A 441 19.37 -36.78 -26.47
CA LEU A 441 20.79 -36.71 -26.86
C LEU A 441 21.10 -37.51 -28.12
#